data_AF-A0A2R6GSF9-F1
#
_entry.id   AF-A0A2R6GSF9-F1
#
_cell.length_a   1.000
_cell.length_b   1.000
_cell.length_c   1.000
_cell.angle_alpha   90.00
_cell.angle_beta   90.00
_cell.angle_gamma   90.00
#
_symmetry.space_group_name_H-M   'P 1'
#
loop_
_entity.id
_entity.type
_entity.pdbx_description
1 polymer ?
#
loop_
_entity_poly.entity_id
_entity_poly.type
_entity_poly.pdbx_seq_one_letter_code
_entity_poly.pdbx_strand_id
1 'polypeptide(L)'
;MSLDWSRSDSLALGISALASLSGIALWPQLPAEVAVHFSGSGTPDNYVSKAIGVALLPAIMLATLLVLNVSTASSSARSSSERCWWGIRSGARGSRSDEPRRLIPVAVTN
;
A
#
# COMPACT_ATOMS: atom_id res chain seq x y z
N MET A 1 -3.78 12.94 -9.05
CA MET A 1 -3.43 11.80 -8.17
C MET A 1 -2.90 12.39 -6.88
N SER A 2 -3.69 12.43 -5.82
CA SER A 2 -3.16 12.66 -4.48
C SER A 2 -2.49 11.36 -4.04
N LEU A 3 -1.19 11.39 -3.74
CA LEU A 3 -0.58 10.28 -3.01
C LEU A 3 -1.07 10.41 -1.56
N ASP A 4 -2.06 9.60 -1.22
CA ASP A 4 -2.55 9.52 0.15
C ASP A 4 -1.49 8.76 0.97
N TRP A 5 -0.55 9.51 1.53
CA TRP A 5 0.64 8.98 2.18
C TRP A 5 0.30 8.24 3.47
N SER A 6 0.48 6.92 3.50
CA SER A 6 0.19 6.14 4.70
C SER A 6 1.35 6.19 5.70
N ARG A 7 1.07 5.86 6.97
CA ARG A 7 2.13 5.69 7.99
C ARG A 7 3.16 4.65 7.57
N SER A 8 2.70 3.58 6.92
CA SER A 8 3.56 2.50 6.41
C SER A 8 4.49 3.01 5.30
N ASP A 9 4.02 3.91 4.44
CA ASP A 9 4.85 4.52 3.39
C ASP A 9 5.94 5.41 3.98
N SER A 10 5.61 6.19 5.01
CA SER A 10 6.61 6.98 5.75
C SER A 10 7.67 6.09 6.41
N LEU A 11 7.25 4.99 7.04
CA LEU A 11 8.19 4.02 7.63
C LEU A 11 9.07 3.37 6.56
N ALA A 12 8.48 2.94 5.45
CA ALA A 12 9.21 2.34 4.34
C ALA A 12 10.24 3.30 3.75
N LEU A 13 9.88 4.58 3.53
CA LEU A 13 10.84 5.60 3.13
C LEU A 13 11.91 5.86 4.18
N GLY A 14 11.53 5.93 5.45
CA GLY A 14 12.49 6.12 6.54
C GLY A 14 13.55 5.03 6.57
N ILE A 15 13.13 3.76 6.45
CA ILE A 15 14.05 2.61 6.41
C ILE A 15 14.91 2.65 5.13
N SER A 16 14.32 2.99 3.98
CA SER A 16 15.05 3.13 2.71
C SER A 16 16.11 4.23 2.77
N ALA A 17 15.78 5.37 3.39
CA ALA A 17 16.70 6.48 3.61
C ALA A 17 17.81 6.09 4.57
N LEU A 18 17.49 5.44 5.70
CA LEU A 18 18.49 4.96 6.65
C LEU A 18 19.47 3.96 6.00
N ALA A 19 18.98 3.02 5.20
CA ALA A 19 19.82 2.08 4.47
C ALA A 19 20.76 2.81 3.48
N SER A 20 20.22 3.77 2.72
CA SER A 20 21.00 4.58 1.77
C SER A 20 22.08 5.40 2.48
N LEU A 21 21.70 6.10 3.55
CA LEU A 21 22.61 6.92 4.35
C LEU A 21 23.70 6.07 5.00
N SER A 22 23.37 4.86 5.46
CA SER A 22 24.36 3.92 6.03
C SER A 22 25.40 3.52 4.99
N GLY A 23 24.97 3.19 3.76
CA GLY A 23 25.88 2.85 2.67
C GLY A 23 26.79 4.02 2.25
N ILE A 24 26.26 5.25 2.25
CA ILE A 24 27.04 6.47 1.99
C ILE A 24 28.03 6.74 3.12
N ALA A 25 27.59 6.64 4.38
CA ALA A 25 28.42 6.88 5.55
C ALA A 25 29.61 5.90 5.62
N LEU A 26 29.40 4.65 5.22
CA LEU A 26 30.43 3.61 5.20
C LEU A 26 31.20 3.53 3.88
N TRP A 27 30.88 4.37 2.88
CA TRP A 27 31.46 4.31 1.54
C TRP A 27 33.00 4.29 1.46
N PRO A 28 33.74 5.04 2.30
CA PRO A 28 35.20 5.01 2.29
C PRO A 28 35.79 3.67 2.81
N GLN A 29 35.02 2.92 3.59
CA GLN A 29 35.44 1.65 4.19
C GLN A 29 35.12 0.45 3.29
N LEU A 30 34.30 0.65 2.26
CA LEU A 30 33.93 -0.41 1.34
C LEU A 30 35.08 -0.73 0.38
N PRO A 31 35.40 -2.02 0.17
CA PRO A 31 36.34 -2.44 -0.87
C PRO A 31 35.82 -2.02 -2.25
N ALA A 32 36.70 -1.97 -3.27
CA ALA A 32 36.30 -1.61 -4.63
C ALA A 32 35.21 -2.54 -5.18
N GLU A 33 35.30 -3.83 -4.82
CA GLU A 33 34.34 -4.87 -5.14
C GLU A 33 33.83 -5.55 -3.86
N VAL A 34 32.54 -5.84 -3.83
CA VAL A 34 31.82 -6.42 -2.69
C VAL A 34 31.27 -7.78 -3.11
N ALA A 35 31.52 -8.81 -2.29
CA ALA A 35 30.97 -10.14 -2.52
C ALA A 35 29.44 -10.13 -2.31
N VAL A 36 28.70 -10.70 -3.26
CA VAL A 36 27.22 -10.79 -3.21
C VAL A 36 26.71 -12.22 -3.23
N HIS A 37 27.58 -13.18 -3.55
CA HIS A 37 27.28 -14.60 -3.49
C HIS A 37 28.45 -15.33 -2.83
N PHE A 38 28.11 -16.34 -2.06
CA PHE A 38 29.05 -17.24 -1.41
C PHE A 38 28.66 -18.66 -1.78
N SER A 39 29.65 -19.47 -2.13
CA SER A 39 29.44 -20.87 -2.46
C SER A 39 28.93 -21.67 -1.26
N GLY A 40 28.52 -22.92 -1.49
CA GLY A 40 28.17 -23.84 -0.40
C GLY A 40 29.30 -24.13 0.59
N SER A 41 30.56 -23.85 0.21
CA SER A 41 31.72 -23.93 1.10
C SER A 41 32.05 -22.61 1.82
N GLY A 42 31.23 -21.57 1.64
CA GLY A 42 31.41 -20.26 2.27
C GLY A 42 32.47 -19.37 1.61
N THR A 43 32.97 -19.76 0.43
CA THR A 43 33.94 -18.95 -0.32
C THR A 43 33.20 -17.96 -1.22
N PRO A 44 33.52 -16.66 -1.17
CA PRO A 44 32.94 -15.69 -2.09
C PRO A 44 33.37 -15.98 -3.52
N ASP A 45 32.38 -16.13 -4.41
CA ASP A 45 32.56 -16.55 -5.82
C ASP A 45 31.90 -15.58 -6.83
N ASN A 46 31.11 -14.61 -6.37
CA ASN A 46 30.57 -13.52 -7.19
C ASN A 46 30.70 -12.16 -6.50
N TYR A 47 31.10 -11.16 -7.27
CA TYR A 47 31.40 -9.82 -6.81
C TYR A 47 30.73 -8.77 -7.69
N VAL A 48 30.43 -7.61 -7.10
CA VAL A 48 29.94 -6.43 -7.80
C VAL A 48 30.72 -5.20 -7.36
N SER A 49 30.68 -4.12 -8.15
CA SER A 49 31.26 -2.86 -7.71
C SER A 49 30.60 -2.35 -6.43
N LYS A 50 31.36 -1.65 -5.59
CA LYS A 50 30.79 -1.05 -4.36
C LYS A 50 29.57 -0.17 -4.60
N ALA A 51 29.50 0.48 -5.76
CA ALA A 51 28.36 1.29 -6.15
C ALA A 51 27.10 0.45 -6.33
N ILE A 52 27.20 -0.68 -7.02
CA ILE A 52 26.09 -1.61 -7.18
C ILE A 52 25.72 -2.20 -5.81
N GLY A 53 26.71 -2.64 -5.02
CA GLY A 53 26.47 -3.23 -3.70
C GLY A 53 25.72 -2.30 -2.73
N VAL A 54 25.97 -0.99 -2.80
CA VAL A 54 25.30 0.00 -1.94
C VAL A 54 23.95 0.45 -2.50
N ALA A 55 23.84 0.66 -3.82
CA ALA A 55 22.65 1.26 -4.42
C ALA A 55 21.52 0.25 -4.69
N LEU A 56 21.86 -1.03 -4.92
CA LEU A 56 20.88 -2.03 -5.38
C LEU A 56 19.75 -2.25 -4.37
N LEU A 57 20.08 -2.41 -3.09
CA LEU A 57 19.08 -2.69 -2.07
C LEU A 57 18.11 -1.50 -1.87
N PRO A 58 18.57 -0.25 -1.65
CA PRO A 58 17.68 0.91 -1.63
C PRO A 58 16.84 1.07 -2.90
N ALA A 59 17.41 0.81 -4.07
CA ALA A 59 16.69 0.88 -5.33
C ALA A 59 15.53 -0.13 -5.38
N ILE A 60 15.76 -1.39 -4.97
CA ILE A 60 14.72 -2.42 -4.90
C ILE A 60 13.65 -2.04 -3.88
N MET A 61 14.02 -1.50 -2.72
CA MET A 61 13.06 -1.05 -1.70
C MET A 61 12.13 0.04 -2.24
N LEU A 62 12.69 1.07 -2.88
CA LEU A 62 11.92 2.16 -3.48
C LEU A 62 11.05 1.69 -4.64
N ALA A 63 11.58 0.80 -5.50
CA ALA A 63 10.81 0.21 -6.60
C ALA A 63 9.62 -0.62 -6.06
N THR A 64 9.84 -1.39 -5.00
CA THR A 64 8.78 -2.18 -4.36
C THR A 64 7.71 -1.25 -3.76
N LEU A 65 8.11 -0.19 -3.06
CA LEU A 65 7.18 0.79 -2.51
C LEU A 65 6.36 1.48 -3.61
N LEU A 66 6.99 1.80 -4.74
CA LEU A 66 6.30 2.37 -5.91
C LEU A 66 5.26 1.39 -6.47
N VAL A 67 5.62 0.11 -6.66
CA VAL A 67 4.70 -0.92 -7.15
C VAL A 67 3.50 -1.07 -6.21
N LEU A 68 3.73 -1.17 -4.91
CA LEU A 68 2.66 -1.32 -3.91
C LEU A 68 1.72 -0.11 -3.90
N ASN A 69 2.25 1.10 -3.99
CA ASN A 69 1.43 2.32 -4.06
C ASN A 69 0.57 2.38 -5.31
N VAL A 70 1.12 2.00 -6.47
CA VAL A 70 0.35 1.95 -7.72
C VAL A 70 -0.73 0.86 -7.69
N SER A 71 -0.41 -0.33 -7.16
CA SER A 71 -1.36 -1.44 -7.07
C SER A 71 -2.51 -1.14 -6.11
N THR A 72 -2.23 -0.57 -4.94
CA THR A 72 -3.26 -0.24 -3.95
C THR A 72 -4.17 0.91 -4.41
N ALA A 73 -3.64 1.89 -5.14
CA ALA A 73 -4.44 2.94 -5.78
C ALA A 73 -5.48 2.37 -6.77
N SER A 74 -5.12 1.32 -7.52
CA SER A 74 -6.07 0.64 -8.42
C SER A 74 -7.16 -0.14 -7.66
N SER A 75 -6.83 -0.63 -6.46
CA SER A 75 -7.72 -1.41 -5.60
C SER A 75 -8.75 -0.52 -4.89
N SER A 76 -8.31 0.64 -4.40
CA SER A 76 -9.16 1.62 -3.72
C SER A 76 -10.22 2.20 -4.65
N ALA A 77 -9.86 2.49 -5.91
CA ALA A 77 -10.78 2.96 -6.93
C ALA A 77 -11.91 1.95 -7.22
N ARG A 78 -11.59 0.65 -7.32
CA ARG A 78 -12.58 -0.42 -7.50
C ARG A 78 -13.50 -0.57 -6.30
N SER A 79 -12.95 -0.50 -5.08
CA SER A 79 -13.74 -0.59 -3.85
C SER A 79 -14.73 0.57 -3.69
N SER A 80 -14.36 1.78 -4.14
CA SER A 80 -15.23 2.96 -4.11
C SER A 80 -16.43 2.83 -5.06
N SER A 81 -16.21 2.33 -6.29
CA SER A 81 -17.29 2.14 -7.26
C SER A 81 -18.28 1.06 -6.80
N GLU A 82 -17.80 -0.02 -6.18
CA GLU A 82 -18.66 -1.04 -5.59
C GLU A 82 -19.52 -0.48 -4.45
N ARG A 83 -18.96 0.33 -3.54
CA ARG A 83 -19.75 0.98 -2.47
C ARG A 83 -20.84 1.90 -3.02
N CYS A 84 -20.55 2.67 -4.07
CA CYS A 84 -21.56 3.53 -4.73
C CYS A 84 -22.70 2.68 -5.33
N TRP A 85 -22.34 1.58 -6.00
CA TRP A 85 -23.30 0.62 -6.56
C TRP A 85 -24.20 -0.02 -5.49
N TRP A 86 -23.63 -0.41 -4.35
CA TRP A 86 -24.40 -0.93 -3.22
C TRP A 86 -25.34 0.11 -2.62
N GLY A 87 -24.92 1.38 -2.50
CA GLY A 87 -25.78 2.47 -2.04
C GLY A 87 -27.00 2.68 -2.95
N ILE A 88 -26.79 2.75 -4.26
CA ILE A 88 -27.86 2.91 -5.26
C ILE A 88 -28.83 1.72 -5.23
N ARG A 89 -28.30 0.49 -5.21
CA ARG A 89 -29.14 -0.73 -5.17
C ARG A 89 -29.95 -0.86 -3.88
N SER A 90 -29.42 -0.41 -2.75
CA SER A 90 -30.10 -0.48 -1.46
C SER A 90 -31.23 0.54 -1.36
N GLY A 91 -31.03 1.75 -1.90
CA GLY A 91 -32.08 2.77 -1.99
C GLY A 91 -33.26 2.35 -2.87
N ALA A 92 -33.01 1.61 -3.95
CA ALA A 92 -34.05 1.10 -4.84
C ALA A 92 -34.92 -0.02 -4.23
N ARG A 93 -34.50 -0.64 -3.10
CA ARG A 93 -35.25 -1.72 -2.43
C ARG A 93 -36.22 -1.21 -1.35
N GLY A 94 -36.27 0.10 -1.10
CA GLY A 94 -37.09 0.72 -0.05
C GLY A 94 -38.45 1.29 -0.50
N SER A 95 -38.79 1.24 -1.80
CA SER A 95 -40.05 1.81 -2.32
C SER A 95 -41.05 0.72 -2.74
N ARG A 96 -41.50 -0.08 -1.77
CA ARG A 96 -42.72 -0.90 -1.92
C ARG A 96 -43.43 -0.97 -0.58
N SER A 97 -44.11 0.12 -0.23
CA SER A 97 -45.07 0.18 0.86
C SER A 97 -46.26 1.04 0.45
N ASP A 98 -47.10 0.51 -0.44
CA ASP A 98 -48.50 0.92 -0.55
C ASP A 98 -49.35 -0.14 0.14
N GLU A 99 -49.42 -0.01 1.48
CA GLU A 99 -50.40 -0.68 2.32
C GLU A 99 -51.45 0.38 2.72
N PRO A 100 -52.75 0.18 2.41
CA PRO A 100 -53.76 1.19 2.71
C PRO A 100 -54.03 1.24 4.21
N ARG A 101 -53.68 2.37 4.82
CA ARG A 101 -53.98 2.71 6.23
C ARG A 101 -55.47 2.54 6.51
N ARG A 102 -55.83 1.55 7.35
CA ARG A 102 -57.13 1.51 8.01
C ARG A 102 -57.18 2.61 9.07
N LEU A 103 -58.12 3.52 8.88
CA LEU A 103 -58.53 4.54 9.86
C LEU A 103 -59.25 3.85 11.02
N ILE A 104 -58.74 4.02 12.25
CA ILE A 104 -59.44 3.64 13.47
C ILE A 104 -60.20 4.89 13.97
N PRO A 105 -61.55 4.86 14.10
CA PRO A 105 -62.27 5.94 14.75
C PRO A 105 -62.14 5.82 16.27
N VAL A 106 -61.64 6.88 16.90
CA VAL A 106 -61.67 7.07 18.35
C VAL A 106 -63.11 7.42 18.74
N ALA A 107 -63.79 6.50 19.43
CA ALA A 107 -65.07 6.78 20.06
C ALA A 107 -64.82 7.47 21.41
N VAL A 108 -65.10 8.78 21.45
CA VAL A 108 -65.38 9.54 22.65
C VAL A 108 -66.85 9.31 23.01
N THR A 109 -67.15 8.84 24.21
CA THR A 109 -68.27 9.35 25.05
C THR A 109 -68.10 8.92 26.51
N ASN A 110 -68.14 9.94 27.38
CA ASN A 110 -68.56 10.02 28.80
C ASN A 110 -68.48 8.80 29.72
#